data_AF-A0A6I8LVK6-F1
#
_entry.id   AF-A0A6I8LVK6-F1
#
_cell.length_a   1.000
_cell.length_b   1.000
_cell.length_c   1.000
_cell.angle_alpha   90.00
_cell.angle_beta   90.00
_cell.angle_gamma   90.00
#
_symmetry.space_group_name_H-M   'P 1'
#
loop_
_entity.id
_entity.type
_entity.pdbx_description
1 polymer ?
#
loop_
_entity_poly.entity_id
_entity_poly.type
_entity_poly.pdbx_seq_one_letter_code
_entity_poly.pdbx_strand_id
1 'polypeptide(L)'
;MRYTPWLRWLKCLRRSSDTLTAVNIVETILVFAVIPLAIYGLAGLLTLRRRSGGAARYRSGQAWDYPAMWWSANPDGVGAGHRHAGAENSAPEGAPTAAGGARGNW
;
A
#
# COMPACT_ATOMS: atom_id res chain seq x y z
N MET A 1 32.64 67.71 -3.99
CA MET A 1 31.23 67.81 -3.53
C MET A 1 30.36 66.83 -4.33
N ARG A 2 29.86 65.81 -3.63
CA ARG A 2 28.70 64.90 -3.86
C ARG A 2 28.36 64.42 -5.29
N TYR A 3 28.83 63.21 -5.61
CA TYR A 3 28.19 62.28 -6.54
C TYR A 3 27.16 61.42 -5.79
N THR A 4 25.90 61.40 -6.23
CA THR A 4 24.84 60.48 -5.74
C THR A 4 24.43 59.51 -6.85
N PRO A 5 25.09 58.34 -7.00
CA PRO A 5 24.75 57.39 -8.07
C PRO A 5 23.57 56.45 -7.73
N TRP A 6 22.97 56.55 -6.55
CA TRP A 6 22.10 55.50 -5.99
C TRP A 6 20.61 55.57 -6.42
N LEU A 7 20.16 56.64 -7.06
CA LEU A 7 18.74 56.77 -7.47
C LEU A 7 18.41 56.12 -8.83
N ARG A 8 19.41 55.59 -9.56
CA ARG A 8 19.21 54.96 -10.87
C ARG A 8 18.88 53.46 -10.79
N TRP A 9 19.12 52.83 -9.64
CA TRP A 9 18.93 51.38 -9.45
C TRP A 9 17.48 50.96 -9.21
N LEU A 10 16.63 51.83 -8.63
CA LEU A 10 15.24 51.48 -8.29
C LEU A 10 14.28 51.51 -9.49
N LYS A 11 14.65 52.12 -10.62
CA LYS A 11 13.82 52.14 -11.84
C LYS A 11 14.05 50.94 -12.78
N CYS A 12 15.10 50.13 -12.59
CA CYS A 12 15.35 48.94 -13.41
C CYS A 12 14.46 47.74 -13.06
N LEU A 13 13.86 47.69 -11.87
CA LEU A 13 13.09 46.51 -11.42
C LEU A 13 11.65 46.45 -11.95
N ARG A 14 11.20 47.41 -12.77
CA ARG A 14 9.86 47.43 -13.39
C ARG A 14 9.92 47.24 -14.91
N ARG A 15 10.89 46.48 -15.40
CA ARG A 15 10.98 46.10 -16.82
C ARG A 15 11.71 44.77 -17.02
N SER A 16 11.21 43.73 -16.37
CA SER A 16 11.67 42.35 -16.61
C SER A 16 10.47 41.41 -16.66
N SER A 17 9.53 41.66 -17.58
CA SER A 17 8.41 40.73 -17.82
C SER A 17 8.32 40.24 -19.27
N ASP A 18 9.19 40.69 -20.17
CA ASP A 18 8.96 40.55 -21.61
C ASP A 18 9.93 39.59 -22.34
N THR A 19 10.77 38.82 -21.63
CA THR A 19 11.71 37.86 -22.27
C THR A 19 11.77 36.50 -21.58
N LEU A 20 10.61 35.85 -21.44
CA LEU A 20 10.46 34.39 -21.27
C LEU A 20 9.66 33.86 -22.47
N THR A 21 10.23 33.96 -23.67
CA THR A 21 9.63 33.48 -24.92
C THR A 21 10.63 32.55 -25.58
N ALA A 22 10.56 31.25 -25.31
CA ALA A 22 9.88 30.35 -26.25
C ALA A 22 8.97 29.30 -25.60
N VAL A 23 8.88 29.23 -24.26
CA VAL A 23 7.99 28.30 -23.54
C VAL A 23 7.30 29.03 -22.39
N ASN A 24 5.96 28.94 -22.35
CA ASN A 24 5.16 29.58 -21.32
C ASN A 24 5.34 28.85 -19.97
N ILE A 25 5.41 29.57 -18.84
CA ILE A 25 5.48 28.95 -17.50
C ILE A 25 4.26 28.04 -17.27
N VAL A 26 3.08 28.46 -17.73
CA VAL A 26 1.85 27.66 -17.64
C VAL A 26 1.99 26.34 -18.41
N GLU A 27 2.61 26.38 -19.58
CA GLU A 27 2.89 25.21 -20.41
C GLU A 27 3.87 24.25 -19.73
N THR A 28 4.94 24.79 -19.12
CA THR A 28 5.89 24.00 -18.33
C THR A 28 5.16 23.25 -17.20
N ILE A 29 4.29 23.92 -16.44
CA ILE A 29 3.54 23.29 -15.34
C ILE A 29 2.57 22.23 -15.88
N LEU A 30 1.83 22.53 -16.96
CA LEU A 30 0.91 21.59 -17.59
C LEU A 30 1.64 20.30 -18.00
N VAL A 31 2.77 20.42 -18.69
CA VAL A 31 3.49 19.27 -19.24
C VAL A 31 4.21 18.47 -18.16
N PHE A 32 4.90 19.14 -17.22
CA PHE A 32 5.77 18.46 -16.26
C PHE A 32 5.11 18.08 -14.93
N ALA A 33 4.01 18.73 -14.55
CA ALA A 33 3.31 18.40 -13.30
C ALA A 33 1.92 17.81 -13.57
N VAL A 34 1.11 18.48 -14.40
CA VAL A 34 -0.30 18.09 -14.57
C VAL A 34 -0.43 16.77 -15.33
N ILE A 35 0.25 16.61 -16.47
CA ILE A 35 0.16 15.37 -17.26
C ILE A 35 0.62 14.14 -16.46
N PRO A 36 1.80 14.13 -15.79
CA PRO A 36 2.22 12.99 -15.00
C PRO A 36 1.25 12.69 -13.86
N LEU A 37 0.78 13.72 -13.15
CA LEU A 37 -0.15 13.55 -12.04
C LEU A 37 -1.51 13.01 -12.52
N ALA A 38 -1.98 13.44 -13.69
CA ALA A 38 -3.18 12.89 -14.33
C ALA A 38 -3.00 11.41 -14.71
N ILE A 39 -1.85 11.03 -15.27
CA ILE A 39 -1.54 9.63 -15.61
C ILE A 39 -1.52 8.75 -14.36
N TYR A 40 -0.78 9.16 -13.32
CA TYR A 40 -0.73 8.41 -12.06
C TYR A 40 -2.07 8.39 -11.35
N GLY A 41 -2.81 9.50 -11.36
CA GLY A 41 -4.16 9.57 -10.81
C GLY A 41 -5.11 8.62 -11.52
N LEU A 42 -5.08 8.58 -12.85
CA LEU A 42 -5.89 7.67 -13.64
C LEU A 42 -5.49 6.21 -13.40
N ALA A 43 -4.20 5.88 -13.42
CA ALA A 43 -3.70 4.54 -13.15
C ALA A 43 -4.07 4.08 -11.73
N GLY A 44 -3.93 4.96 -10.73
CA GLY A 44 -4.33 4.71 -9.35
C GLY A 44 -5.83 4.45 -9.24
N LEU A 45 -6.66 5.29 -9.87
CA LEU A 45 -8.12 5.13 -9.86
C LEU A 45 -8.55 3.82 -10.52
N LEU A 46 -7.96 3.45 -11.66
CA LEU A 46 -8.24 2.19 -12.34
C LEU A 46 -7.81 0.97 -11.49
N THR A 47 -6.68 1.09 -10.79
CA THR A 47 -6.17 0.05 -9.89
C THR A 47 -7.10 -0.13 -8.68
N LEU A 48 -7.48 0.97 -8.03
CA LEU A 48 -8.37 0.95 -6.86
C LEU A 48 -9.79 0.52 -7.23
N ARG A 49 -10.29 0.90 -8.41
CA ARG A 49 -11.61 0.49 -8.91
C ARG A 49 -11.76 -1.03 -8.94
N ARG A 50 -10.72 -1.76 -9.35
CA ARG A 50 -10.72 -3.25 -9.36
C ARG A 50 -10.62 -3.87 -7.97
N ARG A 51 -10.06 -3.17 -6.98
CA ARG A 51 -9.87 -3.70 -5.62
C ARG A 51 -11.15 -3.82 -4.80
N SER A 52 -12.25 -3.23 -5.27
CA SER A 52 -13.57 -3.36 -4.64
C SER A 52 -14.15 -4.79 -4.68
N GLY A 53 -13.58 -5.70 -5.48
CA GLY A 53 -14.03 -7.09 -5.63
C GLY A 53 -13.25 -8.12 -4.81
N GLY A 54 -12.69 -7.76 -3.66
CA GLY A 54 -12.08 -8.75 -2.75
C GLY A 54 -13.08 -9.87 -2.40
N ALA A 55 -12.58 -11.09 -2.13
CA ALA A 55 -13.43 -12.22 -1.76
C ALA A 55 -14.40 -11.80 -0.66
N ALA A 56 -15.69 -12.16 -0.83
CA ALA A 56 -16.73 -11.80 0.11
C ALA A 56 -16.30 -12.23 1.51
N ARG A 57 -16.47 -11.34 2.49
CA ARG A 57 -16.16 -11.67 3.88
C ARG A 57 -17.27 -12.56 4.43
N TYR A 58 -16.90 -13.67 5.05
CA TYR A 58 -17.84 -14.53 5.77
C TYR A 58 -18.62 -13.72 6.82
N ARG A 59 -19.92 -14.02 6.96
CA ARG A 59 -20.81 -13.41 7.95
C ARG A 59 -21.26 -14.47 8.94
N SER A 60 -21.33 -14.11 10.23
CA SER A 60 -21.89 -14.98 11.27
C SER A 60 -23.35 -15.30 10.94
N GLY A 61 -23.67 -16.58 10.73
CA GLY A 61 -24.99 -17.06 10.32
C GLY A 61 -25.12 -17.40 8.83
N GLN A 62 -24.13 -17.04 8.00
CA GLN A 62 -24.04 -17.54 6.63
C GLN A 62 -23.55 -19.00 6.64
N ALA A 63 -24.00 -19.81 5.68
CA ALA A 63 -23.42 -21.14 5.48
C ALA A 63 -21.93 -21.03 5.08
N TRP A 64 -21.10 -21.97 5.55
CA TRP A 64 -19.68 -22.00 5.24
C TRP A 64 -19.45 -22.71 3.90
N ASP A 65 -19.38 -21.93 2.82
CA ASP A 65 -19.16 -22.44 1.45
C ASP A 65 -17.68 -22.40 1.02
N TYR A 66 -16.76 -22.12 1.95
CA TYR A 66 -15.33 -22.10 1.68
C TYR A 66 -14.71 -23.49 1.90
N PRO A 67 -13.60 -23.81 1.21
CA PRO A 67 -12.88 -25.06 1.48
C PRO A 67 -12.45 -25.14 2.96
N ALA A 68 -12.31 -26.37 3.46
CA ALA A 68 -11.77 -26.59 4.80
C ALA A 68 -10.36 -25.99 4.90
N MET A 69 -10.14 -25.13 5.91
CA MET A 69 -8.88 -24.41 6.09
C MET A 69 -8.33 -24.68 7.49
N TRP A 70 -7.04 -25.03 7.55
CA TRP A 70 -6.28 -25.18 8.77
C TRP A 70 -5.16 -24.14 8.79
N TRP A 71 -5.21 -23.24 9.76
CA TRP A 71 -4.20 -22.19 9.92
C TRP A 71 -3.22 -22.64 11.00
N SER A 72 -2.00 -23.01 10.61
CA SER A 72 -0.95 -23.30 11.57
C SER A 72 -0.22 -22.00 11.93
N ALA A 73 0.19 -21.85 13.19
CA ALA A 73 1.14 -20.80 13.60
C ALA A 73 2.57 -21.04 13.05
N ASN A 74 2.71 -22.12 12.27
CA ASN A 74 3.84 -22.63 11.52
C ASN A 74 5.14 -22.89 12.30
N PRO A 75 5.43 -24.14 12.75
CA PRO A 75 6.73 -24.38 13.34
C PRO A 75 7.83 -24.88 12.40
N ASP A 76 7.59 -25.25 11.14
CA ASP A 76 8.60 -25.27 10.05
C ASP A 76 7.98 -25.70 8.70
N GLY A 77 6.89 -25.02 8.34
CA GLY A 77 6.30 -25.08 7.01
C GLY A 77 5.41 -26.28 6.73
N VAL A 78 5.00 -27.02 7.77
CA VAL A 78 3.93 -28.02 7.74
C VAL A 78 4.11 -29.14 6.68
N GLY A 79 5.16 -29.95 6.84
CA GLY A 79 5.31 -31.33 6.34
C GLY A 79 6.27 -32.16 7.22
N ALA A 80 6.21 -33.49 7.35
CA ALA A 80 5.53 -34.50 6.54
C ALA A 80 4.15 -34.89 7.13
N GLY A 81 3.10 -34.20 6.71
CA GLY A 81 1.70 -34.47 7.10
C GLY A 81 1.17 -33.64 8.28
N HIS A 82 1.56 -32.36 8.40
CA HIS A 82 0.95 -31.35 9.29
C HIS A 82 0.87 -31.64 10.83
N ARG A 83 1.89 -32.24 11.46
CA ARG A 83 1.78 -32.75 12.85
C ARG A 83 1.95 -31.73 13.98
N HIS A 84 1.17 -31.93 15.06
CA HIS A 84 1.45 -31.48 16.42
C HIS A 84 2.17 -32.60 17.21
N ALA A 85 3.37 -32.34 17.72
CA ALA A 85 4.01 -33.10 18.80
C ALA A 85 4.59 -32.08 19.79
N GLY A 86 4.00 -32.01 20.98
CA GLY A 86 4.54 -31.20 22.07
C GLY A 86 5.92 -31.71 22.46
N ALA A 87 6.86 -30.77 22.57
CA ALA A 87 8.17 -30.85 23.23
C ALA A 87 8.78 -32.26 23.40
N GLU A 88 9.80 -32.53 22.58
CA GLU A 88 11.00 -33.29 22.93
C GLU A 88 10.99 -33.96 24.31
N ASN A 89 10.57 -35.23 24.35
CA ASN A 89 11.34 -36.36 24.89
C ASN A 89 10.53 -37.65 24.68
N SER A 90 10.86 -38.34 23.58
CA SER A 90 10.43 -39.71 23.22
C SER A 90 8.92 -39.97 23.00
N ALA A 91 8.45 -39.91 21.74
CA ALA A 91 7.15 -40.46 21.33
C ALA A 91 7.35 -41.72 20.45
N PRO A 92 6.81 -42.90 20.84
CA PRO A 92 6.96 -44.15 20.08
C PRO A 92 5.89 -44.32 18.97
N GLU A 93 6.06 -45.36 18.17
CA GLU A 93 5.20 -45.77 17.04
C GLU A 93 3.70 -45.81 17.44
N GLY A 94 2.87 -44.88 16.90
CA GLY A 94 1.41 -44.82 17.10
C GLY A 94 0.80 -43.57 17.78
N ALA A 95 1.45 -42.40 17.78
CA ALA A 95 0.89 -41.14 18.32
C ALA A 95 -0.45 -40.71 17.67
N PRO A 96 -1.35 -39.90 18.30
CA PRO A 96 -1.44 -39.41 19.70
C PRO A 96 -2.67 -39.94 20.49
N THR A 97 -2.61 -40.10 21.82
CA THR A 97 -3.75 -40.47 22.70
C THR A 97 -4.22 -39.31 23.59
N ALA A 98 -5.01 -38.39 23.00
CA ALA A 98 -5.78 -37.26 23.57
C ALA A 98 -5.22 -36.51 24.81
N ALA A 99 -4.92 -35.21 24.66
CA ALA A 99 -4.34 -34.38 25.74
C ALA A 99 -5.32 -33.38 26.41
N GLY A 100 -6.64 -33.51 26.20
CA GLY A 100 -7.71 -32.68 26.79
C GLY A 100 -8.63 -32.00 25.76
N GLY A 101 -9.81 -31.48 26.19
CA GLY A 101 -10.81 -30.87 25.30
C GLY A 101 -11.72 -29.83 25.96
N ALA A 102 -12.14 -28.84 25.18
CA ALA A 102 -13.07 -27.78 25.58
C ALA A 102 -14.17 -27.63 24.51
N ARG A 103 -15.41 -27.39 24.94
CA ARG A 103 -16.56 -27.18 24.05
C ARG A 103 -17.50 -26.12 24.61
N GLY A 104 -18.18 -25.42 23.71
CA GLY A 104 -19.23 -24.45 24.01
C GLY A 104 -20.18 -24.34 22.84
N ASN A 105 -21.40 -23.87 23.09
CA ASN A 105 -22.39 -23.59 22.05
C ASN A 105 -22.62 -22.08 22.05
N TRP A 106 -22.29 -21.44 20.92
CA TRP A 106 -22.51 -20.02 20.67
C TRP A 106 -23.89 -19.80 20.05
#